data_AF-A0AAI9WZB9-F1
#
_entry.id   AF-A0AAI9WZB9-F1
#
_cell.length_a   1.000
_cell.length_b   1.000
_cell.length_c   1.000
_cell.angle_alpha   90.00
_cell.angle_beta   90.00
_cell.angle_gamma   90.00
#
_symmetry.space_group_name_H-M   'P 1'
#
loop_
_entity.id
_entity.type
_entity.pdbx_description
1 polymer ?
#
loop_
_entity_poly.entity_id
_entity_poly.type
_entity_poly.pdbx_seq_one_letter_code
_entity_poly.pdbx_strand_id
1 'polypeptide(L)'
;MSADYWCSSQRNQWQLTRFSLLEARRKVLLLERKMIQNGLIKDYPNIVYDYNMRIYLHNLLLKLGRRLNVRQVAVATAEIYLTRFLTRNSLKEINVYLFITTCLYVSCKIEECPQHIRFILSEARNIWPEYIPHDVTKLAEFEFYLIEEMDSYLLLHHPYKSLIQLRNYLDSKFDVYGFKLTDEEMQNSWSLINDSYVTDLHLLVPPHIIAVAAIYITIVLKKNLAQTRNKNTPNGNASKPPETRSSEIDVALGNSRSESGNVNGNFSRGDGAYTGGEMGLESKEMNIVELMNLPQTKQSSESKNASQQLQSTQQQSQKTKESDLINFDLDIVDEDTIKIHKFMNFLEHSHINLDEVVEAVQDMINAYVLWNRYNEQGVKKALQSMLLRRQ
;
A
#
# COMPACT_ATOMS: atom_id res chain seq x y z
N MET A 1 -17.56 -25.19 2.10
CA MET A 1 -18.21 -24.04 2.78
C MET A 1 -17.25 -22.86 3.01
N SER A 2 -15.93 -23.05 3.03
CA SER A 2 -14.91 -22.00 3.28
C SER A 2 -14.40 -21.24 2.04
N ALA A 3 -14.98 -21.44 0.86
CA ALA A 3 -14.48 -20.85 -0.40
C ALA A 3 -15.25 -19.60 -0.86
N ASP A 4 -16.43 -19.34 -0.28
CA ASP A 4 -17.29 -18.20 -0.58
C ASP A 4 -17.29 -17.22 0.60
N TYR A 5 -16.94 -15.97 0.30
CA TYR A 5 -16.93 -14.88 1.27
C TYR A 5 -18.34 -14.56 1.80
N TRP A 6 -19.38 -14.68 0.96
CA TRP A 6 -20.73 -14.20 1.29
C TRP A 6 -21.41 -15.01 2.40
N CYS A 7 -21.04 -16.28 2.53
CA CYS A 7 -21.49 -17.20 3.57
C CYS A 7 -20.47 -17.37 4.71
N SER A 8 -19.34 -16.63 4.69
CA SER A 8 -18.22 -16.83 5.59
C SER A 8 -18.45 -16.28 7.01
N SER A 9 -17.76 -16.87 7.99
CA SER A 9 -17.67 -16.34 9.36
C SER A 9 -17.08 -14.93 9.40
N GLN A 10 -16.13 -14.61 8.50
CA GLN A 10 -15.54 -13.29 8.38
C GLN A 10 -16.60 -12.21 8.12
N ARG A 11 -17.53 -12.45 7.19
CA ARG A 11 -18.64 -11.53 6.92
C ARG A 11 -19.64 -11.48 8.08
N ASN A 12 -20.04 -12.66 8.59
CA ASN A 12 -21.17 -12.75 9.53
C ASN A 12 -20.84 -12.32 10.97
N GLN A 13 -19.57 -12.36 11.39
CA GLN A 13 -19.16 -12.12 12.79
C GLN A 13 -18.07 -11.05 12.94
N TRP A 14 -17.22 -10.85 11.92
CA TRP A 14 -16.05 -9.96 12.02
C TRP A 14 -16.05 -8.79 11.04
N GLN A 15 -17.08 -8.65 10.20
CA GLN A 15 -17.30 -7.42 9.44
C GLN A 15 -18.06 -6.44 10.35
N LEU A 16 -17.37 -5.39 10.79
CA LEU A 16 -17.88 -4.39 11.72
C LEU A 16 -18.25 -3.11 10.97
N THR A 17 -19.28 -2.41 11.45
CA THR A 17 -19.51 -1.03 11.03
C THR A 17 -18.51 -0.10 11.70
N ARG A 18 -18.19 1.06 11.10
CA ARG A 18 -17.34 2.09 11.75
C ARG A 18 -17.86 2.48 13.14
N PHE A 19 -19.18 2.55 13.32
CA PHE A 19 -19.80 2.80 14.62
C PHE A 19 -19.48 1.68 15.63
N SER A 20 -19.71 0.41 15.27
CA SER A 20 -19.42 -0.73 16.15
C SER A 20 -17.94 -0.83 16.52
N LEU A 21 -17.03 -0.52 15.59
CA LEU A 21 -15.59 -0.52 15.83
C LEU A 21 -15.17 0.61 16.80
N LEU A 22 -15.75 1.80 16.66
CA LEU A 22 -15.54 2.91 17.60
C LEU A 22 -16.12 2.59 18.99
N GLU A 23 -17.27 1.93 19.06
CA GLU A 23 -17.87 1.50 20.32
C GLU A 23 -17.01 0.44 21.03
N ALA A 24 -16.49 -0.55 20.29
CA ALA A 24 -15.56 -1.55 20.81
C ALA A 24 -14.30 -0.89 21.41
N ARG A 25 -13.66 0.02 20.67
CA ARG A 25 -12.51 0.80 21.17
C ARG A 25 -12.83 1.63 22.40
N ARG A 26 -14.02 2.24 22.45
CA ARG A 26 -14.49 2.96 23.64
C ARG A 26 -14.68 2.01 24.84
N LYS A 27 -15.16 0.77 24.63
CA LYS A 27 -15.25 -0.25 25.68
C LYS A 27 -13.87 -0.63 26.21
N VAL A 28 -12.87 -0.86 25.34
CA VAL A 28 -11.48 -1.11 25.75
C VAL A 28 -10.91 0.04 26.60
N LEU A 29 -11.08 1.30 26.16
CA LEU A 29 -10.61 2.47 26.92
C LEU A 29 -11.31 2.61 28.30
N LEU A 30 -12.57 2.18 28.42
CA LEU A 30 -13.29 2.17 29.71
C LEU A 30 -12.84 1.01 30.61
N LEU A 31 -12.55 -0.16 30.05
CA LEU A 31 -11.98 -1.30 30.78
C LEU A 31 -10.58 -0.98 31.30
N GLU A 32 -9.73 -0.39 30.47
CA GLU A 32 -8.38 0.06 30.83
C GLU A 32 -8.41 1.04 32.02
N ARG A 33 -9.31 2.03 32.00
CA ARG A 33 -9.50 2.95 33.14
C ARG A 33 -9.92 2.24 34.43
N LYS A 34 -10.80 1.23 34.34
CA LYS A 34 -11.21 0.42 35.51
C LYS A 34 -10.04 -0.42 36.03
N MET A 35 -9.24 -1.02 35.14
CA MET A 35 -8.06 -1.81 35.52
C MET A 35 -6.98 -0.95 36.19
N ILE A 36 -6.78 0.29 35.73
CA ILE A 36 -5.89 1.26 36.37
C ILE A 36 -6.43 1.68 37.74
N GLN A 37 -7.74 1.99 37.86
CA GLN A 37 -8.37 2.32 39.14
C GLN A 37 -8.29 1.19 40.17
N ASN A 38 -8.42 -0.06 39.72
CA ASN A 38 -8.29 -1.25 40.55
C ASN A 38 -6.83 -1.64 40.83
N GLY A 39 -5.84 -0.94 40.27
CA GLY A 39 -4.41 -1.21 40.47
C GLY A 39 -3.85 -2.43 39.74
N LEU A 40 -4.60 -3.06 38.82
CA LEU A 40 -4.13 -4.20 38.02
C LEU A 40 -3.08 -3.78 36.97
N ILE A 41 -3.18 -2.55 36.46
CA ILE A 41 -2.31 -2.00 35.42
C ILE A 41 -1.77 -0.63 35.89
N LYS A 42 -0.48 -0.39 35.72
CA LYS A 42 0.14 0.94 35.94
C LYS A 42 -0.29 1.88 34.82
N ASP A 43 -0.58 3.16 35.12
CA ASP A 43 -0.89 4.09 34.03
C ASP A 43 0.36 4.45 33.22
N TYR A 44 0.26 4.29 31.90
CA TYR A 44 1.27 4.64 30.91
C TYR A 44 0.64 5.64 29.93
N PRO A 45 0.68 6.96 30.22
CA PRO A 45 -0.02 7.96 29.41
C PRO A 45 0.56 8.10 28.00
N ASN A 46 1.83 7.72 27.80
CA ASN A 46 2.53 7.80 26.52
C ASN A 46 2.21 6.63 25.57
N ILE A 47 1.34 5.69 25.98
CA ILE A 47 0.97 4.52 25.19
C ILE A 47 -0.52 4.58 24.90
N VAL A 48 -0.83 4.86 23.63
CA VAL A 48 -2.17 4.91 23.07
C VAL A 48 -2.17 4.08 21.78
N TYR A 49 -3.26 3.38 21.50
CA TYR A 49 -3.44 2.60 20.27
C TYR A 49 -3.83 3.51 19.08
N ASP A 50 -2.93 4.42 18.75
CA ASP A 50 -3.05 5.34 17.62
C ASP A 50 -2.46 4.75 16.33
N TYR A 51 -2.64 5.45 15.21
CA TYR A 51 -2.05 5.10 13.91
C TYR A 51 -0.53 4.90 13.97
N ASN A 52 0.19 5.72 14.75
CA ASN A 52 1.64 5.55 14.98
C ASN A 52 1.98 4.18 15.60
N MET A 53 1.15 3.68 16.51
CA MET A 53 1.33 2.35 17.08
C MET A 53 1.07 1.26 16.02
N ARG A 54 0.05 1.41 15.18
CA ARG A 54 -0.26 0.43 14.12
C ARG A 54 0.85 0.33 13.07
N ILE A 55 1.36 1.46 12.60
CA ILE A 55 2.52 1.50 11.68
C ILE A 55 3.73 0.83 12.35
N TYR A 56 3.95 1.03 13.65
CA TYR A 56 5.01 0.32 14.39
C TYR A 56 4.79 -1.20 14.44
N LEU A 57 3.59 -1.65 14.80
CA LEU A 57 3.22 -3.08 14.87
C LEU A 57 3.38 -3.79 13.51
N HIS A 58 2.89 -3.16 12.43
CA HIS A 58 3.05 -3.64 11.06
C HIS A 58 4.53 -3.77 10.68
N ASN A 59 5.34 -2.72 10.91
CA ASN A 59 6.78 -2.75 10.63
C ASN A 59 7.52 -3.84 11.42
N LEU A 60 7.15 -4.07 12.69
CA LEU A 60 7.71 -5.17 13.49
C LEU A 60 7.33 -6.55 12.92
N LEU A 61 6.07 -6.75 12.53
CA LEU A 61 5.62 -8.01 11.91
C LEU A 61 6.31 -8.26 10.57
N LEU A 62 6.38 -7.26 9.68
CA LEU A 62 7.12 -7.34 8.40
C LEU A 62 8.61 -7.65 8.61
N LYS A 63 9.23 -7.16 9.70
CA LYS A 63 10.62 -7.46 10.03
C LYS A 63 10.79 -8.94 10.43
N LEU A 64 9.88 -9.49 11.23
CA LEU A 64 9.90 -10.90 11.62
C LEU A 64 9.53 -11.83 10.46
N GLY A 65 8.49 -11.50 9.67
CA GLY A 65 8.05 -12.28 8.51
C GLY A 65 9.13 -12.42 7.44
N ARG A 66 9.83 -11.32 7.11
CA ARG A 66 11.01 -11.36 6.22
C ARG A 66 12.15 -12.20 6.80
N ARG A 67 12.42 -12.12 8.10
CA ARG A 67 13.50 -12.89 8.76
C ARG A 67 13.22 -14.40 8.75
N LEU A 68 11.96 -14.79 8.90
CA LEU A 68 11.51 -16.19 8.82
C LEU A 68 11.26 -16.69 7.38
N ASN A 69 11.39 -15.81 6.37
CA ASN A 69 11.05 -16.06 4.97
C ASN A 69 9.64 -16.65 4.77
N VAL A 70 8.64 -16.06 5.45
CA VAL A 70 7.24 -16.49 5.40
C VAL A 70 6.49 -15.82 4.24
N ARG A 71 5.54 -16.55 3.63
CA ARG A 71 4.70 -16.06 2.53
C ARG A 71 3.85 -14.86 2.96
N GLN A 72 3.68 -13.88 2.07
CA GLN A 72 2.90 -12.66 2.33
C GLN A 72 1.48 -12.93 2.87
N VAL A 73 0.80 -13.99 2.43
CA VAL A 73 -0.55 -14.33 2.91
C VAL A 73 -0.56 -14.60 4.42
N ALA A 74 0.40 -15.37 4.95
CA ALA A 74 0.48 -15.63 6.38
C ALA A 74 0.88 -14.40 7.22
N VAL A 75 1.61 -13.44 6.62
CA VAL A 75 1.87 -12.14 7.25
C VAL A 75 0.58 -11.32 7.30
N ALA A 76 -0.15 -11.21 6.19
CA ALA A 76 -1.44 -10.54 6.11
C ALA A 76 -2.48 -11.14 7.09
N THR A 77 -2.52 -12.46 7.25
CA THR A 77 -3.37 -13.15 8.23
C THR A 77 -2.99 -12.77 9.67
N ALA A 78 -1.70 -12.67 9.98
CA ALA A 78 -1.24 -12.19 11.28
C ALA A 78 -1.58 -10.71 11.54
N GLU A 79 -1.58 -9.83 10.53
CA GLU A 79 -2.01 -8.43 10.69
C GLU A 79 -3.50 -8.32 11.03
N ILE A 80 -4.35 -9.12 10.40
CA ILE A 80 -5.78 -9.17 10.75
C ILE A 80 -5.96 -9.71 12.17
N TYR A 81 -5.20 -10.73 12.59
CA TYR A 81 -5.24 -11.22 13.99
C TYR A 81 -4.82 -10.14 14.99
N LEU A 82 -3.74 -9.39 14.73
CA LEU A 82 -3.31 -8.26 15.55
C LEU A 82 -4.43 -7.22 15.71
N THR A 83 -5.07 -6.80 14.62
CA THR A 83 -6.11 -5.75 14.63
C THR A 83 -7.42 -6.23 15.26
N ARG A 84 -7.82 -7.50 15.06
CA ARG A 84 -9.00 -8.10 15.72
C ARG A 84 -8.82 -8.15 17.23
N PHE A 85 -7.71 -8.70 17.68
CA PHE A 85 -7.42 -8.87 19.10
C PHE A 85 -7.28 -7.50 19.80
N LEU A 86 -6.58 -6.53 19.21
CA LEU A 86 -6.48 -5.16 19.75
C LEU A 86 -7.79 -4.33 19.67
N THR A 87 -8.87 -4.90 19.13
CA THR A 87 -10.22 -4.32 19.20
C THR A 87 -10.95 -4.71 20.49
N ARG A 88 -10.52 -5.78 21.18
CA ARG A 88 -11.12 -6.29 22.43
C ARG A 88 -10.21 -6.11 23.67
N ASN A 89 -8.90 -6.13 23.51
CA ASN A 89 -7.91 -6.16 24.62
C ASN A 89 -7.04 -4.89 24.63
N SER A 90 -6.50 -4.50 25.80
CA SER A 90 -5.63 -3.31 25.89
C SER A 90 -4.20 -3.64 25.47
N LEU A 91 -3.53 -2.71 24.81
CA LEU A 91 -2.11 -2.86 24.48
C LEU A 91 -1.20 -2.74 25.72
N LYS A 92 -1.69 -2.12 26.82
CA LYS A 92 -0.90 -1.89 28.05
C LYS A 92 -0.69 -3.16 28.89
N GLU A 93 -1.57 -4.15 28.78
CA GLU A 93 -1.46 -5.40 29.56
C GLU A 93 -0.56 -6.46 28.90
N ILE A 94 -0.01 -6.20 27.70
CA ILE A 94 0.56 -7.24 26.82
C ILE A 94 2.01 -6.96 26.45
N ASN A 95 2.79 -8.03 26.31
CA ASN A 95 4.10 -7.96 25.67
C ASN A 95 3.94 -7.99 24.15
N VAL A 96 4.01 -6.81 23.53
CA VAL A 96 3.85 -6.60 22.09
C VAL A 96 4.75 -7.50 21.22
N TYR A 97 5.99 -7.76 21.63
CA TYR A 97 6.93 -8.56 20.83
C TYR A 97 6.57 -10.06 20.86
N LEU A 98 6.17 -10.57 22.02
CA LEU A 98 5.64 -11.94 22.15
C LEU A 98 4.31 -12.08 21.38
N PHE A 99 3.45 -11.07 21.42
CA PHE A 99 2.18 -11.04 20.71
C PHE A 99 2.35 -11.13 19.19
N ILE A 100 3.17 -10.26 18.59
CA ILE A 100 3.48 -10.30 17.15
C ILE A 100 4.04 -11.66 16.73
N THR A 101 4.94 -12.22 17.55
CA THR A 101 5.53 -13.54 17.32
C THR A 101 4.48 -14.67 17.38
N THR A 102 3.50 -14.54 18.28
CA THR A 102 2.40 -15.51 18.45
C THR A 102 1.39 -15.41 17.30
N CYS A 103 1.00 -14.19 16.88
CA CYS A 103 0.12 -13.99 15.73
C CYS A 103 0.71 -14.60 14.45
N LEU A 104 2.00 -14.39 14.20
CA LEU A 104 2.69 -14.98 13.06
C LEU A 104 2.82 -16.51 13.16
N TYR A 105 3.00 -17.06 14.37
CA TYR A 105 3.04 -18.51 14.56
C TYR A 105 1.68 -19.17 14.29
N VAL A 106 0.58 -18.56 14.78
CA VAL A 106 -0.77 -19.07 14.55
C VAL A 106 -1.15 -18.92 13.08
N SER A 107 -0.87 -17.77 12.44
CA SER A 107 -1.16 -17.60 11.00
C SER A 107 -0.40 -18.60 10.13
N CYS A 108 0.87 -18.87 10.43
CA CYS A 108 1.66 -19.88 9.71
C CYS A 108 1.04 -21.29 9.79
N LYS A 109 0.39 -21.63 10.91
CA LYS A 109 -0.30 -22.93 11.05
C LYS A 109 -1.63 -23.00 10.30
N ILE A 110 -2.34 -21.89 10.16
CA ILE A 110 -3.65 -21.83 9.49
C ILE A 110 -3.50 -21.69 7.96
N GLU A 111 -2.47 -21.00 7.48
CA GLU A 111 -2.16 -20.83 6.04
C GLU A 111 -1.32 -21.98 5.45
N GLU A 112 -1.35 -23.17 6.08
CA GLU A 112 -0.66 -24.38 5.62
C GLU A 112 0.86 -24.21 5.37
N CYS A 113 1.51 -23.32 6.13
CA CYS A 113 2.96 -23.12 6.13
C CYS A 113 3.57 -23.24 7.55
N PRO A 114 3.36 -24.38 8.24
CA PRO A 114 3.68 -24.51 9.66
C PRO A 114 5.18 -24.40 9.93
N GLN A 115 5.52 -23.58 10.92
CA GLN A 115 6.89 -23.34 11.38
C GLN A 115 7.10 -23.96 12.76
N HIS A 116 8.29 -24.49 13.04
CA HIS A 116 8.54 -25.12 14.33
C HIS A 116 8.64 -24.06 15.45
N ILE A 117 7.92 -24.26 16.56
CA ILE A 117 7.75 -23.26 17.63
C ILE A 117 9.08 -22.76 18.22
N ARG A 118 10.09 -23.64 18.37
CA ARG A 118 11.43 -23.25 18.85
C ARG A 118 12.17 -22.34 17.86
N PHE A 119 11.94 -22.52 16.55
CA PHE A 119 12.62 -21.77 15.49
C PHE A 119 12.08 -20.34 15.39
N ILE A 120 10.75 -20.18 15.41
CA ILE A 120 10.13 -18.85 15.50
C ILE A 120 10.61 -18.10 16.74
N LEU A 121 10.62 -18.75 17.90
CA LEU A 121 11.05 -18.12 19.15
C LEU A 121 12.55 -17.76 19.13
N SER A 122 13.42 -18.58 18.50
CA SER A 122 14.84 -18.22 18.33
C SER A 122 15.04 -17.03 17.39
N GLU A 123 14.36 -16.99 16.24
CA GLU A 123 14.51 -15.85 15.33
C GLU A 123 13.91 -14.56 15.89
N ALA A 124 12.79 -14.64 16.61
CA ALA A 124 12.24 -13.49 17.30
C ALA A 124 13.21 -12.95 18.39
N ARG A 125 13.89 -13.83 19.15
CA ARG A 125 14.97 -13.42 20.08
C ARG A 125 16.20 -12.84 19.38
N ASN A 126 16.55 -13.32 18.18
CA ASN A 126 17.65 -12.74 17.40
C ASN A 126 17.38 -11.28 17.01
N ILE A 127 16.10 -10.91 16.81
CA ILE A 127 15.70 -9.52 16.51
C ILE A 127 15.49 -8.70 17.80
N TRP A 128 14.92 -9.31 18.85
CA TRP A 128 14.47 -8.65 20.08
C TRP A 128 14.85 -9.44 21.35
N PRO A 129 16.14 -9.49 21.73
CA PRO A 129 16.60 -10.34 22.83
C PRO A 129 16.10 -9.88 24.21
N GLU A 130 15.89 -8.57 24.40
CA GLU A 130 15.47 -7.98 25.68
C GLU A 130 14.01 -8.28 26.06
N TYR A 131 13.14 -8.56 25.08
CA TYR A 131 11.69 -8.56 25.27
C TYR A 131 11.04 -9.94 25.14
N ILE A 132 11.77 -10.98 24.76
CA ILE A 132 11.20 -12.31 24.48
C ILE A 132 11.73 -13.36 25.46
N PRO A 133 10.85 -14.09 26.16
CA PRO A 133 11.27 -15.10 27.13
C PRO A 133 12.01 -16.28 26.46
N HIS A 134 12.83 -16.96 27.26
CA HIS A 134 13.48 -18.20 26.82
C HIS A 134 12.47 -19.36 26.69
N ASP A 135 11.45 -19.36 27.56
CA ASP A 135 10.44 -20.41 27.65
C ASP A 135 9.47 -20.43 26.47
N VAL A 136 9.42 -21.60 25.83
CA VAL A 136 8.51 -21.92 24.72
C VAL A 136 7.07 -22.04 25.21
N THR A 137 6.86 -22.44 26.46
CA THR A 137 5.54 -22.55 27.11
C THR A 137 4.80 -21.23 27.10
N LYS A 138 5.48 -20.09 27.27
CA LYS A 138 4.84 -18.76 27.24
C LYS A 138 4.30 -18.36 25.88
N LEU A 139 4.90 -18.86 24.79
CA LEU A 139 4.34 -18.67 23.45
C LEU A 139 3.12 -19.58 23.24
N ALA A 140 3.17 -20.83 23.70
CA ALA A 140 2.05 -21.77 23.61
C ALA A 140 0.84 -21.37 24.49
N GLU A 141 1.07 -20.86 25.70
CA GLU A 141 0.05 -20.24 26.55
C GLU A 141 -0.61 -19.05 25.82
N PHE A 142 0.19 -18.19 25.20
CA PHE A 142 -0.34 -17.00 24.53
C PHE A 142 -1.04 -17.30 23.20
N GLU A 143 -0.65 -18.38 22.50
CA GLU A 143 -1.43 -18.93 21.39
C GLU A 143 -2.85 -19.32 21.83
N PHE A 144 -2.97 -20.01 22.96
CA PHE A 144 -4.28 -20.45 23.46
C PHE A 144 -5.21 -19.25 23.70
N TYR A 145 -4.74 -18.24 24.43
CA TYR A 145 -5.50 -17.00 24.66
C TYR A 145 -5.82 -16.24 23.36
N LEU A 146 -4.93 -16.24 22.38
CA LEU A 146 -5.17 -15.59 21.08
C LEU A 146 -6.27 -16.29 20.27
N ILE A 147 -6.36 -17.62 20.34
CA ILE A 147 -7.42 -18.40 19.66
C ILE A 147 -8.76 -18.25 20.38
N GLU A 148 -8.74 -18.22 21.72
CA GLU A 148 -9.91 -17.98 22.58
C GLU A 148 -10.52 -16.60 22.30
N GLU A 149 -9.73 -15.53 22.33
CA GLU A 149 -10.20 -14.15 22.08
C GLU A 149 -10.72 -13.91 20.65
N MET A 150 -10.31 -14.74 19.69
CA MET A 150 -10.83 -14.70 18.31
C MET A 150 -12.06 -15.60 18.08
N ASP A 151 -12.59 -16.23 19.13
CA ASP A 151 -13.71 -17.19 19.07
C ASP A 151 -13.48 -18.31 18.02
N SER A 152 -12.22 -18.72 17.82
CA SER A 152 -11.78 -19.66 16.76
C SER A 152 -12.08 -19.26 15.30
N TYR A 153 -12.42 -18.00 15.01
CA TYR A 153 -12.69 -17.51 13.65
C TYR A 153 -11.42 -17.20 12.85
N LEU A 154 -10.58 -18.22 12.64
CA LEU A 154 -9.22 -18.09 12.10
C LEU A 154 -9.15 -17.98 10.56
N LEU A 155 -10.12 -18.49 9.81
CA LEU A 155 -10.08 -18.46 8.34
C LEU A 155 -10.43 -17.08 7.77
N LEU A 156 -9.61 -16.58 6.84
CA LEU A 156 -9.70 -15.26 6.24
C LEU A 156 -9.74 -15.30 4.69
N HIS A 157 -10.39 -14.30 4.09
CA HIS A 157 -10.42 -14.04 2.67
C HIS A 157 -9.64 -12.77 2.38
N HIS A 158 -8.55 -12.89 1.64
CA HIS A 158 -7.63 -11.78 1.32
C HIS A 158 -7.95 -11.13 -0.04
N PRO A 159 -7.75 -9.81 -0.20
CA PRO A 159 -7.96 -9.10 -1.46
C PRO A 159 -7.14 -9.64 -2.65
N TYR A 160 -5.98 -10.26 -2.40
CA TYR A 160 -5.09 -10.81 -3.45
C TYR A 160 -5.81 -11.75 -4.42
N LYS A 161 -6.70 -12.62 -3.91
CA LYS A 161 -7.47 -13.56 -4.75
C LYS A 161 -8.46 -12.81 -5.63
N SER A 162 -9.12 -11.79 -5.09
CA SER A 162 -10.04 -10.93 -5.84
C SER A 162 -9.31 -10.08 -6.88
N LEU A 163 -8.10 -9.59 -6.59
CA LEU A 163 -7.27 -8.84 -7.55
C LEU A 163 -6.94 -9.70 -8.79
N ILE A 164 -6.51 -10.94 -8.59
CA ILE A 164 -6.23 -11.89 -9.69
C ILE A 164 -7.52 -12.22 -10.47
N GLN A 165 -8.64 -12.42 -9.79
CA GLN A 165 -9.93 -12.67 -10.43
C GLN A 165 -10.40 -11.48 -11.30
N LEU A 166 -10.25 -10.25 -10.81
CA LEU A 166 -10.56 -9.03 -11.55
C LEU A 166 -9.68 -8.88 -12.79
N ARG A 167 -8.36 -9.12 -12.68
CA ARG A 167 -7.44 -9.14 -13.83
C ARG A 167 -7.89 -10.13 -14.89
N ASN A 168 -8.09 -11.39 -14.51
CA ASN A 168 -8.46 -12.45 -15.44
C ASN A 168 -9.81 -12.18 -16.12
N TYR A 169 -10.77 -11.58 -15.39
CA TYR A 169 -12.05 -11.16 -15.94
C TYR A 169 -11.90 -10.03 -16.96
N LEU A 170 -11.13 -8.98 -16.63
CA LEU A 170 -10.87 -7.85 -17.52
C LEU A 170 -10.09 -8.27 -18.78
N ASP A 171 -9.07 -9.12 -18.64
CA ASP A 171 -8.35 -9.73 -19.76
C ASP A 171 -9.30 -10.57 -20.65
N SER A 172 -10.23 -11.34 -20.06
CA SER A 172 -11.19 -12.17 -20.82
C SER A 172 -12.28 -11.38 -21.54
N LYS A 173 -12.59 -10.15 -21.09
CA LYS A 173 -13.59 -9.24 -21.68
C LYS A 173 -12.95 -7.98 -22.25
N PHE A 174 -11.73 -8.09 -22.74
CA PHE A 174 -11.01 -6.99 -23.36
C PHE A 174 -11.79 -6.36 -24.51
N ASP A 175 -12.51 -7.16 -25.31
CA ASP A 175 -13.33 -6.67 -26.42
C ASP A 175 -14.51 -5.77 -25.99
N VAL A 176 -14.97 -5.89 -24.74
CA VAL A 176 -16.12 -5.13 -24.20
C VAL A 176 -15.68 -3.85 -23.51
N TYR A 177 -14.64 -3.93 -22.67
CA TYR A 177 -14.21 -2.79 -21.84
C TYR A 177 -12.96 -2.08 -22.39
N GLY A 178 -12.22 -2.70 -23.31
CA GLY A 178 -10.99 -2.17 -23.91
C GLY A 178 -9.87 -1.89 -22.90
N PHE A 179 -9.98 -2.45 -21.69
CA PHE A 179 -9.12 -2.17 -20.54
C PHE A 179 -8.24 -3.40 -20.24
N LYS A 180 -6.94 -3.15 -20.08
CA LYS A 180 -5.97 -4.16 -19.64
C LYS A 180 -5.09 -3.59 -18.54
N LEU A 181 -4.85 -4.39 -17.50
CA LEU A 181 -3.91 -4.06 -16.44
C LEU A 181 -2.51 -4.51 -16.86
N THR A 182 -1.53 -3.61 -16.80
CA THR A 182 -0.12 -3.94 -17.05
C THR A 182 0.46 -4.68 -15.84
N ASP A 183 1.46 -5.56 -16.01
CA ASP A 183 2.04 -6.30 -14.88
C ASP A 183 2.71 -5.36 -13.83
N GLU A 184 3.22 -4.19 -14.24
CA GLU A 184 3.65 -3.13 -13.32
C GLU A 184 2.49 -2.56 -12.48
N GLU A 185 1.33 -2.35 -13.09
CA GLU A 185 0.13 -1.83 -12.41
C GLU A 185 -0.48 -2.90 -11.49
N MET A 186 -0.39 -4.17 -11.88
CA MET A 186 -0.71 -5.32 -11.02
C MET A 186 0.20 -5.33 -9.78
N GLN A 187 1.52 -5.19 -9.96
CA GLN A 187 2.47 -5.18 -8.86
C GLN A 187 2.27 -3.98 -7.93
N ASN A 188 1.99 -2.79 -8.48
CA ASN A 188 1.67 -1.60 -7.69
C ASN A 188 0.36 -1.77 -6.91
N SER A 189 -0.68 -2.35 -7.53
CA SER A 189 -1.94 -2.69 -6.85
C SER A 189 -1.73 -3.70 -5.72
N TRP A 190 -0.83 -4.67 -5.93
CA TRP A 190 -0.46 -5.65 -4.90
C TRP A 190 0.24 -5.00 -3.71
N SER A 191 1.20 -4.11 -3.95
CA SER A 191 1.87 -3.34 -2.89
C SER A 191 0.90 -2.45 -2.11
N LEU A 192 -0.01 -1.76 -2.81
CA LEU A 192 -1.09 -0.97 -2.19
C LEU A 192 -2.00 -1.83 -1.29
N ILE A 193 -2.30 -3.06 -1.69
CA ILE A 193 -3.05 -4.00 -0.83
C ILE A 193 -2.23 -4.38 0.41
N ASN A 194 -0.92 -4.63 0.30
CA ASN A 194 -0.07 -4.92 1.46
C ASN A 194 -0.10 -3.75 2.48
N ASP A 195 0.06 -2.52 2.01
CA ASP A 195 0.07 -1.33 2.87
C ASP A 195 -1.30 -1.08 3.53
N SER A 196 -2.40 -1.49 2.87
CA SER A 196 -3.76 -1.31 3.40
C SER A 196 -4.06 -2.11 4.68
N TYR A 197 -3.27 -3.13 5.03
CA TYR A 197 -3.43 -3.90 6.29
C TYR A 197 -3.08 -3.10 7.55
N VAL A 198 -2.35 -1.98 7.43
CA VAL A 198 -2.12 -1.01 8.53
C VAL A 198 -3.44 -0.34 8.99
N THR A 199 -4.43 -0.29 8.11
CA THR A 199 -5.73 0.34 8.33
C THR A 199 -6.80 -0.64 8.80
N ASP A 200 -7.91 -0.11 9.31
CA ASP A 200 -9.07 -0.92 9.73
C ASP A 200 -9.88 -1.51 8.56
N LEU A 201 -9.50 -1.19 7.32
CA LEU A 201 -10.29 -1.45 6.13
C LEU A 201 -10.72 -2.92 6.00
N HIS A 202 -9.84 -3.86 6.34
CA HIS A 202 -10.07 -5.30 6.32
C HIS A 202 -11.14 -5.82 7.32
N LEU A 203 -11.55 -4.99 8.29
CA LEU A 203 -12.67 -5.27 9.19
C LEU A 203 -13.98 -4.57 8.76
N LEU A 204 -13.89 -3.58 7.86
CA LEU A 204 -15.03 -2.74 7.46
C LEU A 204 -15.64 -3.21 6.13
N VAL A 205 -14.82 -3.40 5.10
CA VAL A 205 -15.28 -3.67 3.72
C VAL A 205 -14.90 -5.07 3.23
N PRO A 206 -15.64 -5.63 2.25
CA PRO A 206 -15.27 -6.88 1.58
C PRO A 206 -13.92 -6.82 0.82
N PRO A 207 -13.20 -7.94 0.69
CA PRO A 207 -11.87 -7.97 0.06
C PRO A 207 -11.86 -7.58 -1.43
N HIS A 208 -12.98 -7.74 -2.14
CA HIS A 208 -13.08 -7.32 -3.54
C HIS A 208 -13.13 -5.79 -3.69
N ILE A 209 -13.69 -5.07 -2.72
CA ILE A 209 -13.73 -3.60 -2.72
C ILE A 209 -12.32 -3.03 -2.52
N ILE A 210 -11.53 -3.63 -1.60
CA ILE A 210 -10.12 -3.27 -1.39
C ILE A 210 -9.30 -3.48 -2.67
N ALA A 211 -9.51 -4.59 -3.38
CA ALA A 211 -8.84 -4.86 -4.65
C ALA A 211 -9.21 -3.83 -5.74
N VAL A 212 -10.49 -3.44 -5.83
CA VAL A 212 -10.94 -2.38 -6.75
C VAL A 212 -10.36 -1.01 -6.39
N ALA A 213 -10.35 -0.65 -5.10
CA ALA A 213 -9.76 0.59 -4.60
C ALA A 213 -8.26 0.68 -4.94
N ALA A 214 -7.50 -0.41 -4.75
CA ALA A 214 -6.07 -0.48 -5.09
C ALA A 214 -5.81 -0.35 -6.60
N ILE A 215 -6.62 -1.00 -7.45
CA ILE A 215 -6.56 -0.81 -8.91
C ILE A 215 -6.84 0.65 -9.27
N TYR A 216 -7.92 1.23 -8.72
CA TYR A 216 -8.31 2.61 -9.00
C TYR A 216 -7.21 3.62 -8.64
N ILE A 217 -6.65 3.51 -7.43
CA ILE A 217 -5.51 4.33 -6.99
C ILE A 217 -4.34 4.18 -7.95
N THR A 218 -3.99 2.95 -8.36
CA THR A 218 -2.86 2.70 -9.26
C THR A 218 -3.03 3.41 -10.62
N ILE A 219 -4.20 3.29 -11.24
CA ILE A 219 -4.47 3.91 -12.55
C ILE A 219 -4.42 5.45 -12.42
N VAL A 220 -5.03 6.01 -11.37
CA VAL A 220 -5.05 7.46 -11.15
C VAL A 220 -3.68 8.02 -10.79
N LEU A 221 -2.87 7.31 -9.99
CA LEU A 221 -1.50 7.74 -9.67
C LEU A 221 -0.60 7.77 -10.91
N LYS A 222 -0.72 6.78 -11.81
CA LYS A 222 0.08 6.72 -13.04
C LYS A 222 -0.10 7.98 -13.91
N LYS A 223 -1.34 8.43 -14.09
CA LYS A 223 -1.67 9.70 -14.77
C LYS A 223 -0.95 10.90 -14.14
N ASN A 224 -0.99 11.01 -12.81
CA ASN A 224 -0.36 12.13 -12.09
C ASN A 224 1.18 12.11 -12.20
N LEU A 225 1.79 10.92 -12.19
CA LEU A 225 3.23 10.73 -12.42
C LEU A 225 3.63 11.15 -13.84
N ALA A 226 2.88 10.74 -14.87
CA ALA A 226 3.12 11.15 -16.25
C ALA A 226 3.02 12.68 -16.42
N GLN A 227 1.97 13.29 -15.87
CA GLN A 227 1.77 14.75 -15.94
C GLN A 227 2.86 15.53 -15.17
N THR A 228 3.36 15.01 -14.05
CA THR A 228 4.46 15.63 -13.29
C THR A 228 5.78 15.53 -14.05
N ARG A 229 6.06 14.37 -14.68
CA ARG A 229 7.27 14.19 -15.52
C ARG A 229 7.27 15.14 -16.72
N ASN A 230 6.13 15.31 -17.38
CA ASN A 230 6.01 16.21 -18.52
C ASN A 230 6.18 17.69 -18.12
N LYS A 231 5.72 18.11 -16.94
CA LYS A 231 5.95 19.46 -16.41
C LYS A 231 7.41 19.78 -16.08
N ASN A 232 8.20 18.76 -15.72
CA ASN A 232 9.62 18.92 -15.36
C ASN A 232 10.58 18.86 -16.57
N THR A 233 10.07 18.79 -17.80
CA THR A 233 10.90 18.85 -19.02
C THR A 233 10.98 20.31 -19.51
N PRO A 234 12.13 21.00 -19.45
CA PRO A 234 12.22 22.36 -19.97
C PRO A 234 12.09 22.33 -21.49
N ASN A 235 11.30 23.26 -22.06
CA ASN A 235 11.17 23.43 -23.50
C ASN A 235 12.51 23.88 -24.12
N GLY A 236 13.32 22.91 -24.54
CA GLY A 236 14.55 23.12 -25.30
C GLY A 236 14.25 23.23 -26.79
N ASN A 237 14.13 24.46 -27.30
CA ASN A 237 13.93 24.71 -28.73
C ASN A 237 15.08 24.14 -29.58
N ALA A 238 14.72 23.71 -30.79
CA ALA A 238 15.64 23.05 -31.72
C ALA A 238 16.80 23.96 -32.19
N SER A 239 18.03 23.44 -32.13
CA SER A 239 19.17 23.94 -32.90
C SER A 239 20.07 22.77 -33.32
N LYS A 240 20.36 22.68 -34.63
CA LYS A 240 21.19 21.62 -35.24
C LYS A 240 22.62 21.60 -34.69
N PRO A 241 23.31 20.45 -34.68
CA PRO A 241 24.75 20.41 -34.44
C PRO A 241 25.52 21.02 -35.63
N PRO A 242 26.54 21.86 -35.41
CA PRO A 242 27.46 22.29 -36.46
C PRO A 242 28.66 21.34 -36.57
N GLU A 243 28.89 20.80 -37.78
CA GLU A 243 30.19 20.23 -38.15
C GLU A 243 31.12 21.34 -38.64
N THR A 244 32.29 21.55 -38.00
CA THR A 244 33.48 21.99 -38.72
C THR A 244 34.79 21.53 -38.07
N ARG A 245 35.64 20.93 -38.92
CA ARG A 245 37.12 20.83 -38.91
C ARG A 245 37.84 22.09 -38.37
N SER A 246 39.11 22.10 -37.94
CA SER A 246 40.16 21.08 -37.70
C SER A 246 41.46 21.79 -37.26
N SER A 247 42.31 21.17 -36.44
CA SER A 247 43.76 21.49 -36.42
C SER A 247 44.58 20.34 -35.81
N GLU A 248 45.54 19.84 -36.58
CA GLU A 248 46.44 18.72 -36.24
C GLU A 248 47.57 19.15 -35.29
N ILE A 249 48.21 18.16 -34.63
CA ILE A 249 49.68 18.00 -34.54
C ILE A 249 49.97 16.55 -34.08
N ASP A 250 50.89 15.89 -34.77
CA ASP A 250 51.31 14.50 -34.55
C ASP A 250 52.20 14.29 -33.30
N VAL A 251 52.31 13.04 -32.82
CA VAL A 251 53.51 12.19 -33.00
C VAL A 251 53.32 10.79 -32.37
N ALA A 252 53.73 9.77 -33.12
CA ALA A 252 53.56 8.33 -32.89
C ALA A 252 54.27 7.71 -31.67
N LEU A 253 53.78 6.53 -31.20
CA LEU A 253 54.46 5.22 -31.40
C LEU A 253 53.79 4.02 -30.67
N GLY A 254 53.64 2.90 -31.40
CA GLY A 254 53.97 1.55 -30.86
C GLY A 254 52.86 0.58 -30.43
N ASN A 255 52.53 -0.40 -31.31
CA ASN A 255 52.24 -1.83 -31.06
C ASN A 255 51.15 -2.28 -30.03
N SER A 256 50.43 -3.40 -30.20
CA SER A 256 50.47 -4.48 -31.22
C SER A 256 49.19 -5.36 -31.23
N ARG A 257 48.93 -5.96 -32.40
CA ARG A 257 47.88 -6.94 -32.79
C ARG A 257 47.54 -8.09 -31.82
N SER A 258 46.26 -8.49 -31.78
CA SER A 258 45.68 -9.77 -32.30
C SER A 258 44.15 -9.76 -32.01
N GLU A 259 43.24 -9.95 -32.97
CA GLU A 259 42.78 -11.22 -33.58
C GLU A 259 42.31 -12.28 -32.56
N SER A 260 41.20 -13.01 -32.71
CA SER A 260 40.01 -12.95 -33.57
C SER A 260 39.03 -14.07 -33.09
N GLY A 261 37.80 -14.17 -33.62
CA GLY A 261 37.02 -15.44 -33.54
C GLY A 261 35.58 -15.32 -33.03
N ASN A 262 34.63 -15.41 -33.96
CA ASN A 262 33.20 -15.54 -33.72
C ASN A 262 32.74 -16.96 -34.11
N VAL A 263 31.99 -17.68 -33.25
CA VAL A 263 31.36 -18.98 -33.60
C VAL A 263 29.99 -19.14 -32.94
N ASN A 264 28.97 -19.38 -33.76
CA ASN A 264 27.61 -19.74 -33.34
C ASN A 264 27.51 -21.23 -32.95
N GLY A 265 26.58 -21.57 -32.04
CA GLY A 265 26.22 -22.96 -31.73
C GLY A 265 24.77 -23.11 -31.27
N ASN A 266 23.86 -23.42 -32.21
CA ASN A 266 22.47 -23.80 -31.90
C ASN A 266 22.41 -25.20 -31.28
N PHE A 267 21.58 -25.40 -30.25
CA PHE A 267 21.04 -26.71 -29.92
C PHE A 267 19.60 -26.60 -29.39
N SER A 268 18.66 -27.22 -30.10
CA SER A 268 17.26 -27.34 -29.69
C SER A 268 17.00 -28.71 -29.07
N ARG A 269 16.37 -28.75 -27.90
CA ARG A 269 15.52 -29.85 -27.42
C ARG A 269 14.62 -29.30 -26.32
N GLY A 270 13.32 -29.51 -26.44
CA GLY A 270 12.36 -29.09 -25.42
C GLY A 270 12.03 -30.21 -24.45
N ASP A 271 11.57 -29.84 -23.25
CA ASP A 271 10.33 -30.37 -22.69
C ASP A 271 9.77 -29.41 -21.63
N GLY A 272 8.48 -29.49 -21.35
CA GLY A 272 7.76 -28.47 -20.57
C GLY A 272 7.74 -28.69 -19.06
N ALA A 273 8.05 -27.65 -18.28
CA ALA A 273 7.61 -27.50 -16.89
C ALA A 273 7.62 -26.01 -16.49
N TYR A 274 6.44 -25.39 -16.32
CA TYR A 274 6.34 -24.04 -15.76
C TYR A 274 6.46 -24.09 -14.23
N THR A 275 7.69 -24.06 -13.73
CA THR A 275 7.96 -23.74 -12.32
C THR A 275 8.06 -22.23 -12.15
N GLY A 276 7.19 -21.63 -11.33
CA GLY A 276 7.23 -20.20 -11.05
C GLY A 276 8.49 -19.80 -10.31
N GLY A 277 9.37 -19.05 -10.97
CA GLY A 277 10.61 -18.54 -10.40
C GLY A 277 10.37 -17.39 -9.43
N GLU A 278 11.02 -17.46 -8.27
CA GLU A 278 11.11 -16.35 -7.32
C GLU A 278 11.86 -15.16 -7.95
N MET A 279 11.26 -13.97 -7.94
CA MET A 279 11.98 -12.73 -8.25
C MET A 279 12.32 -11.98 -6.97
N GLY A 280 13.60 -11.60 -6.85
CA GLY A 280 14.17 -11.02 -5.63
C GLY A 280 13.61 -9.63 -5.28
N LEU A 281 13.37 -9.43 -3.99
CA LEU A 281 12.94 -8.16 -3.41
C LEU A 281 14.14 -7.22 -3.17
N GLU A 282 14.63 -6.56 -4.22
CA GLU A 282 15.42 -5.33 -4.03
C GLU A 282 14.49 -4.14 -3.79
N SER A 283 14.39 -3.76 -2.52
CA SER A 283 13.58 -2.62 -2.08
C SER A 283 14.29 -1.30 -2.39
N LYS A 284 14.03 -0.75 -3.59
CA LYS A 284 14.26 0.68 -3.85
C LYS A 284 13.22 1.50 -3.10
N GLU A 285 13.62 2.09 -1.98
CA GLU A 285 12.83 3.10 -1.28
C GLU A 285 12.57 4.30 -2.22
N MET A 286 11.30 4.57 -2.52
CA MET A 286 10.93 5.80 -3.23
C MET A 286 10.81 6.95 -2.22
N ASN A 287 11.75 7.90 -2.31
CA ASN A 287 11.74 9.11 -1.50
C ASN A 287 10.66 10.09 -1.98
N ILE A 288 9.43 9.93 -1.47
CA ILE A 288 8.27 10.79 -1.77
C ILE A 288 8.35 12.15 -1.04
N VAL A 289 9.28 12.30 -0.08
CA VAL A 289 9.44 13.48 0.79
C VAL A 289 9.68 14.80 0.01
N GLU A 290 10.22 14.72 -1.21
CA GLU A 290 10.53 15.89 -2.04
C GLU A 290 9.27 16.58 -2.63
N LEU A 291 8.09 15.91 -2.60
CA LEU A 291 6.86 16.39 -3.24
C LEU A 291 5.97 17.33 -2.39
N MET A 292 6.33 17.61 -1.13
CA MET A 292 5.47 18.41 -0.22
C MET A 292 5.87 19.89 -0.04
N ASN A 293 6.97 20.34 -0.64
CA ASN A 293 7.43 21.73 -0.55
C ASN A 293 6.95 22.60 -1.73
N LEU A 294 5.72 23.11 -1.66
CA LEU A 294 5.33 24.28 -2.46
C LEU A 294 5.75 25.58 -1.74
N PRO A 295 6.40 26.55 -2.42
CA PRO A 295 6.68 27.85 -1.83
C PRO A 295 5.41 28.71 -1.75
N GLN A 296 5.16 29.30 -0.57
CA GLN A 296 4.10 30.29 -0.38
C GLN A 296 4.42 31.58 -1.14
N THR A 297 3.63 31.92 -2.16
CA THR A 297 3.73 33.21 -2.86
C THR A 297 3.17 34.35 -2.01
N LYS A 298 4.02 35.35 -1.75
CA LYS A 298 3.69 36.56 -1.00
C LYS A 298 2.71 37.45 -1.79
N GLN A 299 1.72 38.03 -1.10
CA GLN A 299 0.93 39.14 -1.63
C GLN A 299 1.55 40.48 -1.22
N SER A 300 1.69 41.39 -2.19
CA SER A 300 1.88 42.83 -1.98
C SER A 300 1.51 43.61 -3.25
N SER A 301 0.50 44.50 -3.15
CA SER A 301 0.40 45.87 -3.72
C SER A 301 0.74 46.11 -5.22
N GLU A 302 0.05 46.89 -6.07
CA GLU A 302 -1.08 47.85 -6.00
C GLU A 302 -1.44 48.27 -7.49
N SER A 303 -2.49 49.00 -7.91
CA SER A 303 -3.78 49.44 -7.32
C SER A 303 -4.75 50.00 -8.41
N LYS A 304 -6.07 49.87 -8.18
CA LYS A 304 -7.20 50.76 -8.62
C LYS A 304 -7.50 51.05 -10.11
N ASN A 305 -8.78 51.43 -10.32
CA ASN A 305 -9.43 51.98 -11.52
C ASN A 305 -9.72 50.98 -12.67
N ALA A 306 -10.91 50.93 -13.27
CA ALA A 306 -12.16 51.62 -12.97
C ALA A 306 -13.39 50.77 -13.38
N SER A 307 -14.48 50.90 -12.62
CA SER A 307 -15.80 50.39 -13.02
C SER A 307 -16.56 51.47 -13.76
N GLN A 308 -16.80 51.31 -15.07
CA GLN A 308 -17.77 52.13 -15.78
C GLN A 308 -18.36 51.43 -17.02
N GLN A 309 -19.67 51.66 -17.19
CA GLN A 309 -20.46 51.48 -18.41
C GLN A 309 -20.80 50.05 -18.89
N LEU A 310 -22.00 49.64 -18.47
CA LEU A 310 -22.92 48.78 -19.20
C LEU A 310 -23.28 49.33 -20.60
N GLN A 311 -23.57 48.41 -21.52
CA GLN A 311 -24.59 48.51 -22.58
C GLN A 311 -24.53 49.66 -23.62
N SER A 312 -23.78 49.42 -24.71
CA SER A 312 -24.16 49.64 -26.12
C SER A 312 -22.97 49.17 -26.97
N THR A 313 -23.06 48.34 -28.01
CA THR A 313 -23.97 48.40 -29.17
C THR A 313 -24.00 47.04 -29.89
N GLN A 314 -25.18 46.61 -30.37
CA GLN A 314 -25.31 45.48 -31.28
C GLN A 314 -25.04 45.90 -32.75
N GLN A 315 -24.54 44.96 -33.55
CA GLN A 315 -24.63 44.91 -35.03
C GLN A 315 -23.89 45.98 -35.87
N GLN A 316 -22.64 45.68 -36.21
CA GLN A 316 -22.08 45.64 -37.58
C GLN A 316 -20.58 45.28 -37.44
N SER A 317 -20.06 44.15 -37.94
CA SER A 317 -20.30 43.60 -39.28
C SER A 317 -20.15 42.08 -39.32
N GLN A 318 -21.10 41.38 -39.96
CA GLN A 318 -20.86 40.03 -40.47
C GLN A 318 -19.97 40.11 -41.71
N LYS A 319 -18.75 39.57 -41.62
CA LYS A 319 -18.10 38.74 -42.67
C LYS A 319 -16.73 38.27 -42.22
N THR A 320 -16.37 37.06 -42.67
CA THR A 320 -15.11 36.33 -42.44
C THR A 320 -14.99 35.63 -41.08
N LYS A 321 -14.53 34.37 -41.12
CA LYS A 321 -14.26 33.43 -39.99
C LYS A 321 -15.47 32.73 -39.35
N GLU A 322 -16.29 32.10 -40.18
CA GLU A 322 -17.20 31.00 -39.79
C GLU A 322 -16.50 29.62 -39.99
N SER A 323 -15.17 29.58 -39.79
CA SER A 323 -14.29 28.43 -40.10
C SER A 323 -13.37 28.02 -38.93
N ASP A 324 -13.36 28.79 -37.84
CA ASP A 324 -12.32 28.72 -36.80
C ASP A 324 -12.87 28.21 -35.44
N LEU A 325 -14.07 27.59 -35.44
CA LEU A 325 -14.78 27.15 -34.22
C LEU A 325 -15.08 25.63 -34.16
N ILE A 326 -14.44 24.82 -35.01
CA ILE A 326 -14.60 23.34 -34.99
C ILE A 326 -13.35 22.62 -34.44
N ASN A 327 -12.17 23.26 -34.44
CA ASN A 327 -10.95 22.69 -33.84
C ASN A 327 -10.69 23.24 -32.43
N PHE A 328 -11.57 22.88 -31.49
CA PHE A 328 -11.14 22.73 -30.11
C PHE A 328 -10.70 21.27 -29.95
N ASP A 329 -9.40 21.01 -30.01
CA ASP A 329 -8.84 19.67 -30.17
C ASP A 329 -9.39 18.67 -29.14
N LEU A 330 -10.24 17.74 -29.61
CA LEU A 330 -10.62 16.54 -28.85
C LEU A 330 -9.50 15.47 -28.87
N ASP A 331 -8.43 15.68 -29.63
CA ASP A 331 -7.43 14.66 -29.99
C ASP A 331 -6.23 14.57 -29.02
N ILE A 332 -6.30 15.18 -27.83
CA ILE A 332 -5.34 14.91 -26.73
C ILE A 332 -6.08 14.66 -25.40
N VAL A 333 -7.01 13.71 -25.40
CA VAL A 333 -7.34 13.01 -24.15
C VAL A 333 -6.18 12.07 -23.82
N ASP A 334 -5.35 12.42 -22.83
CA ASP A 334 -4.22 11.59 -22.36
C ASP A 334 -4.61 10.10 -22.34
N GLU A 335 -3.74 9.20 -22.82
CA GLU A 335 -4.01 7.76 -22.88
C GLU A 335 -4.45 7.19 -21.51
N ASP A 336 -3.84 7.68 -20.42
CA ASP A 336 -4.20 7.36 -19.04
C ASP A 336 -5.64 7.82 -18.69
N THR A 337 -6.10 8.95 -19.22
CA THR A 337 -7.49 9.43 -19.03
C THR A 337 -8.49 8.52 -19.74
N ILE A 338 -8.19 8.11 -20.98
CA ILE A 338 -8.99 7.11 -21.70
C ILE A 338 -9.04 5.79 -20.90
N LYS A 339 -7.90 5.37 -20.33
CA LYS A 339 -7.80 4.17 -19.50
C LYS A 339 -8.63 4.27 -18.21
N ILE A 340 -8.66 5.44 -17.55
CA ILE A 340 -9.56 5.70 -16.40
C ILE A 340 -11.03 5.60 -16.82
N HIS A 341 -11.44 6.23 -17.93
CA HIS A 341 -12.84 6.17 -18.39
C HIS A 341 -13.28 4.73 -18.72
N LYS A 342 -12.41 3.93 -19.34
CA LYS A 342 -12.67 2.50 -19.59
C LYS A 342 -12.85 1.70 -18.29
N PHE A 343 -12.06 1.98 -17.26
CA PHE A 343 -12.22 1.35 -15.95
C PHE A 343 -13.50 1.80 -15.23
N MET A 344 -13.86 3.08 -15.33
CA MET A 344 -15.14 3.60 -14.80
C MET A 344 -16.35 2.96 -15.48
N ASN A 345 -16.30 2.77 -16.80
CA ASN A 345 -17.35 2.05 -17.54
C ASN A 345 -17.51 0.60 -17.04
N PHE A 346 -16.40 -0.08 -16.69
CA PHE A 346 -16.48 -1.38 -16.01
C PHE A 346 -17.14 -1.27 -14.63
N LEU A 347 -16.77 -0.28 -13.81
CA LEU A 347 -17.37 -0.12 -12.48
C LEU A 347 -18.88 0.14 -12.53
N GLU A 348 -19.33 1.01 -13.43
CA GLU A 348 -20.76 1.31 -13.65
C GLU A 348 -21.57 0.06 -13.97
N HIS A 349 -21.07 -0.80 -14.87
CA HIS A 349 -21.72 -2.06 -15.25
C HIS A 349 -21.56 -3.19 -14.21
N SER A 350 -20.66 -3.04 -13.23
CA SER A 350 -20.34 -4.08 -12.25
C SER A 350 -21.28 -4.11 -11.04
N HIS A 351 -22.05 -3.03 -10.81
CA HIS A 351 -22.88 -2.81 -9.61
C HIS A 351 -22.12 -2.95 -8.27
N ILE A 352 -20.79 -2.72 -8.27
CA ILE A 352 -19.99 -2.64 -7.05
C ILE A 352 -20.34 -1.35 -6.30
N ASN A 353 -20.46 -1.42 -4.96
CA ASN A 353 -20.81 -0.25 -4.15
C ASN A 353 -19.70 0.81 -4.22
N LEU A 354 -19.96 1.91 -4.94
CA LEU A 354 -18.99 2.98 -5.14
C LEU A 354 -18.71 3.77 -3.87
N ASP A 355 -19.67 3.88 -2.94
CA ASP A 355 -19.47 4.60 -1.68
C ASP A 355 -18.41 3.90 -0.81
N GLU A 356 -18.49 2.58 -0.68
CA GLU A 356 -17.47 1.76 0.00
C GLU A 356 -16.11 1.81 -0.71
N VAL A 357 -16.08 1.92 -2.05
CA VAL A 357 -14.81 2.12 -2.80
C VAL A 357 -14.21 3.50 -2.50
N VAL A 358 -15.00 4.58 -2.48
CA VAL A 358 -14.52 5.94 -2.18
C VAL A 358 -13.98 6.03 -0.76
N GLU A 359 -14.68 5.45 0.21
CA GLU A 359 -14.21 5.36 1.60
C GLU A 359 -12.90 4.55 1.71
N ALA A 360 -12.81 3.40 1.02
CA ALA A 360 -11.60 2.58 0.99
C ALA A 360 -10.40 3.35 0.42
N VAL A 361 -10.61 4.08 -0.68
CA VAL A 361 -9.59 4.92 -1.30
C VAL A 361 -9.15 6.05 -0.36
N GLN A 362 -10.10 6.69 0.33
CA GLN A 362 -9.80 7.74 1.30
C GLN A 362 -8.99 7.21 2.48
N ASP A 363 -9.36 6.06 3.06
CA ASP A 363 -8.64 5.44 4.18
C ASP A 363 -7.21 5.01 3.76
N MET A 364 -7.03 4.49 2.54
CA MET A 364 -5.69 4.17 2.00
C MET A 364 -4.83 5.42 1.77
N ILE A 365 -5.37 6.51 1.22
CA ILE A 365 -4.63 7.77 1.04
C ILE A 365 -4.27 8.39 2.40
N ASN A 366 -5.20 8.36 3.37
CA ASN A 366 -4.96 8.83 4.73
C ASN A 366 -3.80 8.07 5.40
N ALA A 367 -3.65 6.77 5.15
CA ALA A 367 -2.54 5.98 5.69
C ALA A 367 -1.17 6.53 5.27
N TYR A 368 -0.99 6.90 3.99
CA TYR A 368 0.26 7.52 3.52
C TYR A 368 0.49 8.93 4.10
N VAL A 369 -0.55 9.74 4.30
CA VAL A 369 -0.44 11.04 4.98
C VAL A 369 0.02 10.87 6.43
N LEU A 370 -0.47 9.83 7.13
CA LEU A 370 -0.07 9.48 8.49
C LEU A 370 1.36 8.93 8.54
N TRP A 371 1.78 8.14 7.53
CA TRP A 371 3.14 7.62 7.43
C TRP A 371 4.19 8.73 7.35
N ASN A 372 3.88 9.84 6.66
CA ASN A 372 4.77 11.02 6.61
C ASN A 372 4.93 11.73 7.97
N ARG A 373 4.06 11.45 8.95
CA ARG A 373 4.11 12.01 10.32
C ARG A 373 4.56 10.99 11.36
N TYR A 374 4.90 9.78 10.94
CA TYR A 374 5.24 8.67 11.81
C TYR A 374 6.59 8.89 12.52
N ASN A 375 6.61 8.65 13.83
CA ASN A 375 7.81 8.77 14.67
C ASN A 375 8.07 7.46 15.42
N GLU A 376 8.88 6.58 14.83
CA GLU A 376 9.27 5.31 15.45
C GLU A 376 9.92 5.51 16.83
N GLN A 377 10.80 6.52 16.98
CA GLN A 377 11.54 6.71 18.22
C GLN A 377 10.63 7.02 19.41
N GLY A 378 9.56 7.79 19.18
CA GLY A 378 8.55 8.08 20.21
C GLY A 378 7.84 6.82 20.68
N VAL A 379 7.30 6.04 19.74
CA VAL A 379 6.57 4.79 20.02
C VAL A 379 7.48 3.76 20.70
N LYS A 380 8.68 3.55 20.16
CA LYS A 380 9.66 2.60 20.70
C LYS A 380 10.07 2.97 22.13
N LYS A 381 10.42 4.24 22.40
CA LYS A 381 10.77 4.69 23.77
C LYS A 381 9.62 4.50 24.75
N ALA A 382 8.38 4.78 24.33
CA ALA A 382 7.20 4.55 25.17
C ALA A 382 7.07 3.05 25.53
N LEU A 383 7.09 2.15 24.55
CA LEU A 383 6.99 0.70 24.76
C LEU A 383 8.14 0.15 25.62
N GLN A 384 9.39 0.57 25.35
CA GLN A 384 10.55 0.19 26.17
C GLN A 384 10.35 0.62 27.63
N SER A 385 9.87 1.84 27.87
CA SER A 385 9.61 2.34 29.22
C SER A 385 8.49 1.57 29.95
N MET A 386 7.52 1.01 29.23
CA MET A 386 6.48 0.16 29.80
C MET A 386 7.01 -1.22 30.15
N LEU A 387 7.64 -1.90 29.20
CA LEU A 387 8.08 -3.29 29.35
C LEU A 387 9.20 -3.42 30.40
N LEU A 388 10.17 -2.50 30.41
CA LEU A 388 11.27 -2.49 31.39
C LEU A 388 10.83 -2.08 32.81
N ARG A 389 9.70 -1.39 32.98
CA ARG A 389 9.11 -1.05 34.30
C ARG A 389 8.09 -2.09 34.80
N ARG A 390 7.96 -3.20 34.09
CA ARG A 390 7.08 -4.33 34.41
C ARG A 390 7.85 -5.55 34.92
N GLN A 391 9.14 -5.63 34.59
CA GLN A 391 10.15 -6.34 35.39
C GLN A 391 10.34 -5.60 36.74
#